data_AF-A0A4P5WFC9-F1
#
_entry.id   AF-A0A4P5WFC9-F1
#
_cell.length_a   1.000
_cell.length_b   1.000
_cell.length_c   1.000
_cell.angle_alpha   90.00
_cell.angle_beta   90.00
_cell.angle_gamma   90.00
#
_symmetry.space_group_name_H-M   'P 1'
#
loop_
_entity.id
_entity.type
_entity.pdbx_description
1 polymer ?
#
loop_
_entity_poly.entity_id
_entity_poly.type
_entity_poly.pdbx_seq_one_letter_code
_entity_poly.pdbx_strand_id
1 'polypeptide(L)' 'MNWPGQLITLYLYVCKHYEQTLCAYSQRMSNHADLSFTDDEVITLYLFGVMTKHTDIKQIHTYTDRHLRD' A
#
# COMPACT_ATOMS: atom_id res chain seq x y z
N MET A 1 -7.58 17.62 6.54
CA MET A 1 -7.93 16.21 6.27
C MET A 1 -7.05 15.35 7.17
N ASN A 2 -7.62 14.51 8.04
CA ASN A 2 -6.87 13.69 8.98
C ASN A 2 -6.28 12.46 8.25
N TRP A 3 -5.29 12.70 7.40
CA TRP A 3 -4.68 11.70 6.53
C TRP A 3 -4.11 10.49 7.30
N PRO A 4 -3.55 10.62 8.53
CA PRO A 4 -3.06 9.46 9.28
C PRO A 4 -4.19 8.49 9.62
N GLY A 5 -5.34 9.01 10.08
CA GLY A 5 -6.49 8.18 10.41
C GLY A 5 -7.06 7.45 9.20
N GLN A 6 -7.06 8.09 8.03
CA GLN A 6 -7.51 7.48 6.77
C GLN A 6 -6.56 6.36 6.31
N LEU A 7 -5.24 6.59 6.41
CA LEU A 7 -4.24 5.60 6.05
C LEU A 7 -4.33 4.37 6.97
N ILE A 8 -4.43 4.58 8.29
CA ILE A 8 -4.57 3.49 9.28
C ILE A 8 -5.86 2.70 9.02
N THR A 9 -6.98 3.39 8.75
CA THR A 9 -8.27 2.75 8.47
C THR A 9 -8.19 1.89 7.20
N LEU A 10 -7.56 2.41 6.15
CA LEU A 10 -7.37 1.69 4.89
C LEU A 10 -6.46 0.48 5.09
N TYR A 11 -5.37 0.62 5.83
CA TYR A 11 -4.46 -0.48 6.15
C TYR A 11 -5.18 -1.64 6.84
N LEU A 12 -5.93 -1.34 7.91
CA LEU A 12 -6.69 -2.37 8.64
C LEU A 12 -7.75 -3.05 7.75
N TYR A 13 -8.36 -2.29 6.84
CA TYR A 13 -9.30 -2.83 5.86
C TYR A 13 -8.59 -3.79 4.89
N VAL A 14 -7.42 -3.42 4.38
CA VAL A 14 -6.62 -4.26 3.48
C VAL A 14 -6.18 -5.54 4.19
N CYS A 15 -5.61 -5.48 5.40
CA CYS A 15 -5.20 -6.67 6.15
C CYS A 15 -6.34 -7.68 6.32
N LYS A 16 -7.52 -7.20 6.74
CA LYS A 16 -8.71 -8.06 6.89
C LYS A 16 -9.05 -8.81 5.61
N HIS A 17 -8.97 -8.15 4.46
CA HIS A 17 -9.33 -8.75 3.18
C HIS A 17 -8.18 -9.59 2.58
N TYR A 18 -6.93 -9.22 2.84
CA TYR A 18 -5.74 -9.95 2.47
C TYR A 18 -5.70 -11.33 3.12
N GLU A 19 -5.89 -11.40 4.44
CA GLU A 19 -5.94 -12.66 5.20
C GLU A 19 -7.06 -13.60 4.73
N GLN A 20 -8.19 -13.05 4.29
CA GLN A 20 -9.35 -13.85 3.89
C GLN A 20 -9.25 -14.43 2.48
N THR A 21 -8.87 -13.60 1.51
CA THR A 21 -9.00 -13.97 0.09
C THR A 21 -7.94 -13.36 -0.81
N LEU A 22 -7.50 -12.12 -0.54
CA LEU A 22 -6.65 -11.37 -1.45
C LEU A 22 -5.24 -11.99 -1.55
N CYS A 23 -4.72 -12.60 -0.49
CA CYS A 23 -3.40 -13.24 -0.49
C CYS A 23 -3.23 -14.23 -1.66
N ALA A 24 -4.27 -15.01 -1.99
CA ALA A 24 -4.24 -15.97 -3.09
C ALA A 24 -4.07 -15.31 -4.49
N TYR A 25 -4.43 -14.03 -4.63
CA TYR A 25 -4.41 -13.30 -5.90
C TYR A 25 -3.30 -12.24 -5.98
N SER A 26 -2.78 -11.79 -4.84
CA SER A 26 -1.93 -10.59 -4.76
C SER A 26 -0.61 -10.80 -4.04
N GLN A 27 -0.28 -12.06 -3.70
CA GLN A 27 1.06 -12.44 -3.27
C GLN A 27 2.10 -12.08 -4.33
N ARG A 28 3.17 -11.43 -3.90
CA ARG A 28 4.26 -11.02 -4.79
C ARG A 28 5.19 -12.21 -5.08
N MET A 29 5.06 -12.77 -6.28
CA MET A 29 5.82 -13.94 -6.73
C MET A 29 7.14 -13.59 -7.43
N SER A 30 7.89 -12.61 -6.92
CA SER A 30 9.19 -12.21 -7.50
C SER A 30 10.34 -12.96 -6.85
N ASN A 31 11.30 -13.44 -7.66
CA ASN A 31 12.54 -14.01 -7.16
C ASN A 31 13.30 -12.97 -6.31
N HIS A 32 13.69 -13.33 -5.09
CA HIS A 32 14.30 -12.43 -4.10
C HIS A 32 13.41 -11.25 -3.69
N ALA A 33 12.10 -11.47 -3.54
CA ALA A 33 11.20 -10.47 -2.97
C ALA A 33 11.75 -10.01 -1.60
N ASP A 34 12.15 -8.74 -1.51
CA ASP A 34 12.38 -8.11 -0.23
C ASP A 34 11.01 -7.92 0.45
N LEU A 35 10.79 -8.69 1.51
CA LEU A 35 9.58 -8.70 2.32
C LEU A 35 9.71 -7.79 3.55
N SER A 36 10.74 -6.92 3.59
CA SER A 36 10.80 -5.80 4.54
C SER A 36 9.57 -4.91 4.48
N PHE A 37 8.87 -4.93 3.35
CA PHE A 37 7.58 -4.30 3.12
C PHE A 37 6.58 -5.33 2.60
N THR A 38 5.47 -5.51 3.30
CA THR A 38 4.47 -6.56 3.06
C THR A 38 3.55 -6.23 1.88
N ASP A 39 2.91 -7.25 1.34
CA ASP A 39 1.98 -7.07 0.20
C ASP A 39 0.75 -6.23 0.62
N ASP A 40 0.27 -6.37 1.85
CA ASP A 40 -0.80 -5.55 2.46
C ASP A 40 -0.43 -4.07 2.49
N GLU A 41 0.82 -3.75 2.87
CA GLU A 41 1.31 -2.38 2.91
C GLU A 41 1.48 -1.79 1.50
N VAL A 42 1.92 -2.59 0.52
CA VAL A 42 1.99 -2.20 -0.90
C VAL A 42 0.60 -1.86 -1.44
N ILE A 43 -0.38 -2.75 -1.22
CA ILE A 43 -1.76 -2.54 -1.66
C ILE A 43 -2.34 -1.28 -1.00
N THR A 44 -2.08 -1.10 0.29
CA THR A 44 -2.53 0.07 1.05
C THR A 44 -2.00 1.37 0.47
N LEU A 45 -0.69 1.47 0.19
CA LEU A 45 -0.09 2.67 -0.38
C LEU A 45 -0.63 2.98 -1.78
N TYR A 46 -0.80 1.96 -2.62
CA TYR A 46 -1.37 2.13 -3.95
C TYR A 46 -2.80 2.69 -3.88
N LEU A 47 -3.67 2.07 -3.08
CA LEU A 47 -5.05 2.52 -2.90
C LEU A 47 -5.13 3.92 -2.28
N PHE A 48 -4.27 4.21 -1.30
CA PHE A 48 -4.21 5.52 -0.68
C PHE A 48 -3.78 6.61 -1.68
N GLY A 49 -2.81 6.31 -2.54
CA GLY A 49 -2.39 7.17 -3.65
C GLY A 49 -3.54 7.48 -4.62
N VAL A 50 -4.29 6.44 -5.02
CA VAL A 50 -5.50 6.59 -5.85
C VAL A 50 -6.55 7.47 -5.18
N MET A 51 -6.86 7.23 -3.90
CA MET A 51 -7.84 8.00 -3.12
C MET A 51 -7.44 9.47 -2.96
N THR A 52 -6.14 9.75 -2.87
CA THR A 52 -5.59 11.12 -2.76
C THR A 52 -5.39 11.80 -4.13
N LYS A 53 -5.91 11.20 -5.21
CA LYS A 53 -5.84 11.69 -6.60
C LYS A 53 -4.43 11.81 -7.17
N HIS A 54 -3.46 11.12 -6.59
CA HIS A 54 -2.18 10.85 -7.24
C HIS A 54 -2.42 9.75 -8.27
N THR A 55 -2.87 10.14 -9.46
CA THR A 55 -3.35 9.22 -10.52
C THR A 55 -2.24 8.67 -11.39
N ASP A 56 -1.03 9.26 -11.33
CA ASP A 56 0.17 8.72 -11.96
C ASP A 56 0.96 7.90 -10.93
N ILE A 57 1.33 6.67 -11.28
CA ILE A 57 2.20 5.80 -10.47
C ILE A 57 3.48 6.54 -10.06
N LYS A 58 4.01 7.43 -10.91
CA LYS A 58 5.15 8.28 -10.59
C LYS A 58 4.88 9.22 -9.43
N GLN A 59 3.67 9.80 -9.35
CA GLN A 59 3.31 10.69 -8.25
C GLN A 59 3.18 9.95 -6.93
N ILE A 60 2.60 8.74 -6.95
CA ILE A 60 2.53 7.86 -5.76
C ILE A 60 3.96 7.50 -5.31
N HIS A 61 4.82 7.06 -6.23
CA HIS A 61 6.21 6.73 -5.94
C HIS A 61 6.97 7.92 -5.35
N THR A 62 6.88 9.12 -5.95
CA THR A 62 7.53 10.33 -5.44
C THR A 62 7.01 10.74 -4.07
N TYR A 63 5.72 10.58 -3.79
CA TYR A 63 5.14 10.87 -2.48
C TYR A 63 5.68 9.92 -1.40
N THR A 64 5.64 8.61 -1.68
CA THR A 64 6.18 7.56 -0.80
C THR A 64 7.66 7.80 -0.52
N ASP A 65 8.47 8.02 -1.56
CA ASP A 65 9.90 8.26 -1.44
C ASP A 65 10.22 9.50 -0.57
N ARG A 66 9.38 10.53 -0.60
CA ARG A 66 9.60 11.76 0.19
C ARG A 66 9.24 11.63 1.67
N HIS A 67 8.30 10.75 2.02
CA HIS A 67 7.74 10.68 3.37
C HIS A 67 8.13 9.41 4.13
N LEU A 68 8.65 8.40 3.42
CA LEU A 68 8.97 7.09 3.98
C LEU A 68 10.44 6.69 3.76
N ARG A 69 11.26 7.51 3.08
CA ARG A 69 12.71 7.43 3.22
C ARG A 69 13.12 8.21 4.46
N ASP A 70 13.88 7.55 5.33
CA ASP A 70 14.64 8.18 6.42
C ASP A 70 15.51 9.35 5.93
#